data_AF-A0A850QLK9-F1
#
_entry.id   AF-A0A850QLK9-F1
#
_cell.length_a   1.000
_cell.length_b   1.000
_cell.length_c   1.000
_cell.angle_alpha   90.00
_cell.angle_beta   90.00
_cell.angle_gamma   90.00
#
_symmetry.space_group_name_H-M   'P 1'
#
loop_
_entity.id
_entity.type
_entity.pdbx_description
1 polymer ?
#
loop_
_entity_poly.entity_id
_entity_poly.type
_entity_poly.pdbx_seq_one_letter_code
_entity_poly.pdbx_strand_id
1 'polypeptide(L)'
;DQHLHPLLSSLTMTAEIISMEDWVLPTGTVKAVSNREDYLKRLADADTKLTDPNELLLTWGFHHYFHGKLTKDDLDKINNKRPIIVWHRSAHEFILNTAALKKYGVTADYIAKQSKSAQEQINLPEGHFWEQGMFVLLPKIAPAIATPKRLKDGLEFTEQYLHANGITTSAEPGGLVSKQLQEAQNAVLSDAQTPFRFYFIPDGKTMALEHLNDNMIGATEEMLSWGEGNTAFLPKQVKLFADGAIFSQLMQMKDGYLDGHEGEWMIEPEIFAKAFTQYWDAGYQIHIHQNGDKGLDMVLKSLKENMKRNPRKDHRTTIVHFGFSTPEQVKELKELGAIVSANPYYTVALADKYSEAGVGPERSNEMVRLGDVAKEGISISLHSDMPMAPAQPLYLMWSAVNRTTFSGRVAGPEQRISAEQALKAVTIDAAYSLQLENQVGSIEPGKLANFTILDENPLTIDPAKIKDIKIWGTVLEGRIQPIKLEQKSVPQANVSGDFVDMHKLTPDQSYKVVMESVRSSKHQQHTHTSACSHDNPLGYAVVSLWQEQMNTL
;
A
#
# COMPACT_ATOMS: atom_id res chain seq x y z
N ASP A 1 -2.10 8.45 9.70
CA ASP A 1 -1.56 8.21 8.35
C ASP A 1 -2.69 8.38 7.35
N GLN A 2 -2.54 9.21 6.32
CA GLN A 2 -3.65 9.50 5.41
C GLN A 2 -3.93 8.35 4.43
N HIS A 3 -2.92 7.54 4.12
CA HIS A 3 -3.01 6.46 3.13
C HIS A 3 -2.06 5.33 3.53
N LEU A 4 -2.62 4.14 3.78
CA LEU A 4 -1.88 2.88 3.85
C LEU A 4 -2.78 1.69 3.47
N HIS A 5 -2.18 0.53 3.18
CA HIS A 5 -2.92 -0.67 2.79
C HIS A 5 -2.71 -1.81 3.79
N PRO A 6 -3.64 -2.05 4.73
CA PRO A 6 -3.44 -3.04 5.79
C PRO A 6 -3.48 -4.48 5.26
N LEU A 7 -4.32 -4.79 4.26
CA LEU A 7 -4.27 -6.13 3.64
C LEU A 7 -2.93 -6.38 2.96
N LEU A 8 -2.45 -5.45 2.14
CA LEU A 8 -1.16 -5.62 1.47
C LEU A 8 -0.01 -5.69 2.47
N SER A 9 -0.05 -4.84 3.51
CA SER A 9 0.88 -4.90 4.63
C SER A 9 0.86 -6.26 5.32
N SER A 10 -0.32 -6.86 5.53
CA SER A 10 -0.43 -8.18 6.15
C SER A 10 0.26 -9.28 5.34
N LEU A 11 0.17 -9.21 4.01
CA LEU A 11 0.74 -10.21 3.11
C LEU A 11 2.26 -10.06 2.99
N THR A 12 2.73 -8.81 2.88
CA THR A 12 4.16 -8.51 2.73
C THR A 12 4.94 -8.67 4.04
N MET A 13 4.38 -8.23 5.17
CA MET A 13 5.05 -8.29 6.48
C MET A 13 5.11 -9.72 7.07
N THR A 14 4.37 -10.66 6.50
CA THR A 14 4.48 -12.10 6.83
C THR A 14 5.41 -12.87 5.90
N ALA A 15 5.98 -12.22 4.88
CA ALA A 15 7.05 -12.78 4.06
C ALA A 15 8.43 -12.53 4.72
N GLU A 16 9.47 -13.25 4.30
CA GLU A 16 10.84 -12.88 4.68
C GLU A 16 11.19 -11.54 4.00
N ILE A 17 11.42 -10.50 4.80
CA ILE A 17 11.75 -9.17 4.28
C ILE A 17 13.23 -9.12 3.89
N ILE A 18 13.49 -8.84 2.62
CA ILE A 18 14.82 -8.58 2.07
C ILE A 18 14.72 -7.33 1.19
N SER A 19 15.01 -6.17 1.79
CA SER A 19 14.69 -4.85 1.23
C SER A 19 15.90 -3.94 1.10
N MET A 20 15.75 -2.83 0.37
CA MET A 20 16.80 -1.82 0.16
C MET A 20 16.96 -0.85 1.34
N GLU A 21 16.02 -0.86 2.27
CA GLU A 21 15.98 -0.07 3.50
C GLU A 21 15.90 -0.94 4.76
N ASP A 22 16.27 -0.35 5.90
CA ASP A 22 16.06 -0.95 7.21
C ASP A 22 14.56 -0.93 7.55
N TRP A 23 14.04 -2.07 8.03
CA TRP A 23 12.70 -2.16 8.59
C TRP A 23 12.76 -2.35 10.09
N VAL A 24 12.34 -1.32 10.84
CA VAL A 24 12.23 -1.38 12.30
C VAL A 24 10.84 -1.93 12.65
N LEU A 25 10.79 -3.21 13.00
CA LEU A 25 9.56 -3.92 13.35
C LEU A 25 9.45 -4.09 14.87
N PRO A 26 8.25 -4.34 15.43
CA PRO A 26 8.07 -4.71 16.83
C PRO A 26 8.95 -5.89 17.29
N THR A 27 9.27 -6.81 16.37
CA THR A 27 10.09 -8.00 16.63
C THR A 27 11.59 -7.78 16.52
N GLY A 28 12.03 -6.62 16.01
CA GLY A 28 13.44 -6.33 15.74
C GLY A 28 13.64 -5.58 14.43
N THR A 29 14.90 -5.27 14.12
CA THR A 29 15.26 -4.58 12.89
C THR A 29 15.70 -5.57 11.82
N VAL A 30 15.02 -5.58 10.68
CA VAL A 30 15.51 -6.23 9.46
C VAL A 30 16.43 -5.24 8.74
N LYS A 31 17.69 -5.63 8.58
CA LYS A 31 18.71 -4.76 7.95
C LYS A 31 18.63 -4.77 6.43
N ALA A 32 18.79 -3.58 5.87
CA ALA A 32 18.86 -3.31 4.44
C ALA A 32 19.91 -4.15 3.72
N VAL A 33 19.66 -4.38 2.44
CA VAL A 33 20.58 -4.99 1.50
C VAL A 33 20.62 -4.10 0.26
N SER A 34 21.81 -3.68 -0.18
CA SER A 34 21.96 -2.63 -1.20
C SER A 34 22.68 -3.07 -2.46
N ASN A 35 22.97 -4.37 -2.60
CA ASN A 35 23.61 -4.92 -3.79
C ASN A 35 23.15 -6.36 -4.04
N ARG A 36 23.46 -6.86 -5.23
CA ARG A 36 23.08 -8.20 -5.70
C ARG A 36 23.64 -9.34 -4.86
N GLU A 37 24.93 -9.28 -4.56
CA GLU A 37 25.64 -10.38 -3.89
C GLU A 37 25.05 -10.61 -2.50
N ASP A 38 24.89 -9.53 -1.73
CA ASP A 38 24.29 -9.58 -0.41
C ASP A 38 22.81 -9.97 -0.47
N TYR A 39 22.08 -9.60 -1.54
CA TYR A 39 20.68 -9.99 -1.71
C TYR A 39 20.56 -11.51 -1.90
N LEU A 40 21.34 -12.07 -2.82
CA LEU A 40 21.36 -13.52 -3.07
C LEU A 40 21.82 -14.29 -1.83
N LYS A 41 22.81 -13.75 -1.10
CA LYS A 41 23.26 -14.34 0.17
C LYS A 41 22.14 -14.34 1.21
N ARG A 42 21.43 -13.22 1.41
CA ARG A 42 20.32 -13.15 2.37
C ARG A 42 19.18 -14.10 1.99
N LEU A 43 18.90 -14.23 0.68
CA LEU A 43 17.90 -15.16 0.19
C LEU A 43 18.29 -16.62 0.44
N ALA A 44 19.56 -16.98 0.23
CA ALA A 44 20.07 -18.31 0.58
C ALA A 44 20.04 -18.55 2.10
N ASP A 45 20.44 -17.58 2.91
CA ASP A 45 20.35 -17.67 4.38
C ASP A 45 18.90 -17.92 4.81
N ALA A 46 17.91 -17.25 4.20
CA ALA A 46 16.50 -17.48 4.46
C ALA A 46 16.04 -18.90 4.09
N ASP A 47 16.49 -19.45 2.96
CA ASP A 47 16.21 -20.84 2.57
C ASP A 47 16.70 -21.84 3.63
N THR A 48 17.90 -21.64 4.18
CA THR A 48 18.48 -22.55 5.18
C THR A 48 17.74 -22.57 6.52
N LYS A 49 16.95 -21.53 6.83
CA LYS A 49 16.12 -21.47 8.05
C LYS A 49 14.89 -22.38 7.96
N LEU A 50 14.45 -22.75 6.76
CA LEU A 50 13.26 -23.58 6.56
C LEU A 50 13.60 -25.06 6.61
N THR A 51 13.02 -25.79 7.57
CA THR A 51 13.34 -27.21 7.80
C THR A 51 12.51 -28.17 6.95
N ASP A 52 11.25 -27.85 6.62
CA ASP A 52 10.45 -28.68 5.72
C ASP A 52 10.85 -28.37 4.28
N PRO A 53 11.40 -29.30 3.47
CA PRO A 53 11.81 -29.04 2.09
C PRO A 53 10.66 -28.64 1.13
N ASN A 54 9.40 -28.86 1.50
CA ASN A 54 8.23 -28.52 0.68
C ASN A 54 7.63 -27.16 1.01
N GLU A 55 8.06 -26.56 2.12
CA GLU A 55 7.62 -25.23 2.56
C GLU A 55 8.00 -24.16 1.54
N LEU A 56 7.08 -23.24 1.27
CA LEU A 56 7.31 -22.11 0.37
C LEU A 56 8.23 -21.10 1.04
N LEU A 57 9.37 -20.79 0.40
CA LEU A 57 10.10 -19.57 0.71
C LEU A 57 9.47 -18.41 -0.07
N LEU A 58 8.71 -17.59 0.64
CA LEU A 58 8.18 -16.33 0.13
C LEU A 58 8.98 -15.17 0.71
N THR A 59 9.56 -14.34 -0.16
CA THR A 59 10.26 -13.12 0.25
C THR A 59 9.60 -11.88 -0.35
N TRP A 60 9.77 -10.74 0.31
CA TRP A 60 9.34 -9.43 -0.21
C TRP A 60 10.43 -8.37 -0.04
N GLY A 61 10.49 -7.42 -0.96
CA GLY A 61 11.37 -6.25 -0.88
C GLY A 61 12.45 -6.17 -1.96
N PHE A 62 12.49 -7.15 -2.88
CA PHE A 62 13.41 -7.14 -4.01
C PHE A 62 13.20 -5.93 -4.92
N HIS A 63 14.26 -5.24 -5.29
CA HIS A 63 14.21 -4.11 -6.21
C HIS A 63 15.38 -4.13 -7.18
N HIS A 64 15.11 -4.29 -8.47
CA HIS A 64 16.15 -4.57 -9.47
C HIS A 64 17.21 -3.46 -9.63
N TYR A 65 16.84 -2.18 -9.46
CA TYR A 65 17.82 -1.08 -9.43
C TYR A 65 18.78 -1.08 -8.23
N PHE A 66 18.45 -1.78 -7.14
CA PHE A 66 19.27 -1.89 -5.93
C PHE A 66 19.95 -3.26 -5.83
N HIS A 67 19.25 -4.33 -6.21
CA HIS A 67 19.68 -5.71 -6.04
C HIS A 67 20.13 -6.38 -7.35
N GLY A 68 20.09 -5.65 -8.47
CA GLY A 68 20.39 -6.18 -9.79
C GLY A 68 19.31 -7.13 -10.34
N LYS A 69 19.48 -7.57 -11.58
CA LYS A 69 18.54 -8.45 -12.27
C LYS A 69 18.45 -9.85 -11.63
N LEU A 70 17.31 -10.25 -11.08
CA LEU A 70 17.08 -11.58 -10.53
C LEU A 70 16.31 -12.46 -11.52
N THR A 71 16.66 -13.75 -11.61
CA THR A 71 16.04 -14.69 -12.55
C THR A 71 15.72 -16.03 -11.89
N LYS A 72 14.83 -16.82 -12.51
CA LYS A 72 14.56 -18.22 -12.17
C LYS A 72 15.82 -19.03 -11.94
N ASP A 73 16.83 -18.87 -12.80
CA ASP A 73 18.08 -19.64 -12.72
C ASP A 73 18.95 -19.23 -11.52
N ASP A 74 18.87 -17.98 -11.07
CA ASP A 74 19.51 -17.56 -9.82
C ASP A 74 18.83 -18.22 -8.62
N LEU A 75 17.49 -18.30 -8.63
CA LEU A 75 16.73 -18.96 -7.57
C LEU A 75 16.96 -20.49 -7.56
N ASP A 76 17.06 -21.12 -8.73
CA ASP A 76 17.35 -22.55 -8.85
C ASP A 76 18.76 -22.91 -8.34
N LYS A 77 19.74 -21.98 -8.43
CA LYS A 77 21.08 -22.16 -7.84
C LYS A 77 21.05 -22.14 -6.32
N ILE A 78 20.12 -21.38 -5.72
CA ILE A 78 19.91 -21.38 -4.26
C ILE A 78 19.28 -22.70 -3.86
N ASN A 79 18.14 -23.04 -4.45
CA ASN A 79 17.46 -24.30 -4.21
C ASN A 79 16.53 -24.65 -5.38
N ASN A 80 16.80 -25.76 -6.06
CA ASN A 80 15.99 -26.24 -7.19
C ASN A 80 14.87 -27.22 -6.80
N LYS A 81 14.71 -27.54 -5.50
CA LYS A 81 13.68 -28.45 -4.99
C LYS A 81 12.61 -27.71 -4.21
N ARG A 82 13.01 -26.75 -3.37
CA ARG A 82 12.09 -25.90 -2.61
C ARG A 82 11.40 -24.92 -3.56
N PRO A 83 10.07 -24.75 -3.49
CA PRO A 83 9.42 -23.63 -4.16
C PRO A 83 9.87 -22.29 -3.56
N ILE A 84 10.44 -21.41 -4.39
CA ILE A 84 10.83 -20.04 -4.02
C ILE A 84 9.99 -19.06 -4.85
N ILE A 85 9.37 -18.11 -4.18
CA ILE A 85 8.68 -16.96 -4.78
C ILE A 85 9.30 -15.70 -4.21
N VAL A 86 9.88 -14.87 -5.07
CA VAL A 86 10.36 -13.54 -4.72
C VAL A 86 9.35 -12.52 -5.18
N TRP A 87 8.82 -11.75 -4.24
CA TRP A 87 7.89 -10.67 -4.49
C TRP A 87 8.63 -9.33 -4.57
N HIS A 88 8.46 -8.63 -5.69
CA HIS A 88 9.09 -7.34 -5.94
C HIS A 88 8.59 -6.26 -4.96
N ARG A 89 9.44 -5.25 -4.71
CA ARG A 89 9.22 -4.17 -3.76
C ARG A 89 8.02 -3.29 -4.08
N SER A 90 7.72 -3.11 -5.37
CA SER A 90 6.50 -2.44 -5.85
C SER A 90 5.24 -3.21 -5.51
N ALA A 91 5.38 -4.52 -5.34
CA ALA A 91 4.33 -5.50 -5.23
C ALA A 91 3.63 -5.90 -6.55
N HIS A 92 4.04 -5.33 -7.70
CA HIS A 92 3.49 -5.60 -9.04
C HIS A 92 4.17 -6.74 -9.80
N GLU A 93 5.14 -7.40 -9.19
CA GLU A 93 5.95 -8.39 -9.89
C GLU A 93 6.35 -9.55 -8.99
N PHE A 94 6.42 -10.74 -9.59
CA PHE A 94 6.98 -11.92 -8.95
C PHE A 94 8.04 -12.58 -9.82
N ILE A 95 9.01 -13.20 -9.15
CA ILE A 95 10.03 -14.06 -9.76
C ILE A 95 9.96 -15.43 -9.09
N LEU A 96 9.79 -16.48 -9.89
CA LEU A 96 9.58 -17.85 -9.42
C LEU A 96 10.71 -18.76 -9.90
N ASN A 97 11.13 -19.67 -9.03
CA ASN A 97 12.06 -20.73 -9.41
C ASN A 97 11.33 -21.90 -10.12
N THR A 98 12.10 -22.86 -10.66
CA THR A 98 11.53 -24.01 -11.38
C THR A 98 10.61 -24.86 -10.50
N ALA A 99 10.95 -25.03 -9.22
CA ALA A 99 10.14 -25.80 -8.28
C ALA A 99 8.78 -25.15 -7.99
N ALA A 100 8.73 -23.82 -7.85
CA ALA A 100 7.49 -23.06 -7.65
C ALA A 100 6.60 -23.11 -8.91
N LEU A 101 7.16 -22.85 -10.10
CA LEU A 101 6.42 -22.93 -11.36
C LEU A 101 5.76 -24.30 -11.53
N LYS A 102 6.50 -25.38 -11.22
CA LYS A 102 5.98 -26.76 -11.26
C LYS A 102 4.90 -27.00 -10.21
N LYS A 103 5.14 -26.61 -8.95
CA LYS A 103 4.21 -26.82 -7.82
C LYS A 103 2.86 -26.16 -8.07
N TYR A 104 2.86 -24.96 -8.63
CA TYR A 104 1.65 -24.17 -8.86
C TYR A 104 1.06 -24.33 -10.27
N GLY A 105 1.63 -25.20 -11.10
CA GLY A 105 1.10 -25.52 -12.43
C GLY A 105 1.14 -24.34 -13.41
N VAL A 106 2.19 -23.51 -13.32
CA VAL A 106 2.44 -22.39 -14.23
C VAL A 106 3.27 -22.93 -15.41
N THR A 107 2.57 -23.38 -16.45
CA THR A 107 3.18 -24.00 -17.64
C THR A 107 3.08 -23.09 -18.86
N ALA A 108 3.89 -23.37 -19.89
CA ALA A 108 3.77 -22.69 -21.19
C ALA A 108 2.35 -22.81 -21.77
N ASP A 109 1.72 -23.99 -21.66
CA ASP A 109 0.34 -24.22 -22.09
C ASP A 109 -0.69 -23.40 -21.30
N TYR A 110 -0.44 -23.13 -20.01
CA TYR A 110 -1.29 -22.26 -19.21
C TYR A 110 -1.18 -20.80 -19.68
N ILE A 111 0.04 -20.34 -19.96
CA ILE A 111 0.32 -18.98 -20.41
C ILE A 111 -0.19 -18.73 -21.83
N ALA A 112 -0.05 -19.69 -22.74
CA ALA A 112 -0.51 -19.59 -24.13
C ALA A 112 -2.03 -19.39 -24.27
N LYS A 113 -2.80 -19.67 -23.20
CA LYS A 113 -4.26 -19.50 -23.15
C LYS A 113 -4.71 -18.13 -22.63
N GLN A 114 -3.78 -17.29 -22.17
CA GLN A 114 -4.10 -15.97 -21.62
C GLN A 114 -4.20 -14.90 -22.72
N SER A 115 -4.65 -13.70 -22.38
CA SER A 115 -4.69 -12.58 -23.33
C SER A 115 -3.29 -12.26 -23.86
N LYS A 116 -3.21 -11.72 -25.08
CA LYS A 116 -1.93 -11.33 -25.68
C LYS A 116 -1.18 -10.30 -24.82
N SER A 117 -1.90 -9.32 -24.28
CA SER A 117 -1.35 -8.30 -23.38
C SER A 117 -0.73 -8.91 -22.12
N ALA A 118 -1.38 -9.91 -21.51
CA ALA A 118 -0.82 -10.60 -20.35
C ALA A 118 0.39 -11.45 -20.72
N GLN A 119 0.40 -12.11 -21.89
CA GLN A 119 1.56 -12.88 -22.37
C GLN A 119 2.79 -11.99 -22.61
N GLU A 120 2.60 -10.78 -23.13
CA GLU A 120 3.68 -9.80 -23.35
C GLU A 120 4.32 -9.33 -22.03
N GLN A 121 3.63 -9.54 -20.90
CA GLN A 121 4.08 -9.18 -19.55
C GLN A 121 4.54 -10.40 -18.72
N ILE A 122 4.94 -11.48 -19.40
CA ILE A 122 5.47 -12.71 -18.79
C ILE A 122 6.79 -13.09 -19.48
N ASN A 123 7.84 -13.23 -18.68
CA ASN A 123 9.10 -13.84 -19.10
C ASN A 123 9.25 -15.19 -18.39
N LEU A 124 8.62 -16.22 -18.95
CA LEU A 124 8.64 -17.58 -18.40
C LEU A 124 10.06 -18.18 -18.28
N PRO A 125 10.99 -18.00 -19.25
CA PRO A 125 12.39 -18.43 -19.09
C PRO A 125 13.07 -17.83 -17.85
N GLU A 126 12.78 -16.57 -17.52
CA GLU A 126 13.31 -15.91 -16.32
C GLU A 126 12.41 -16.08 -15.09
N GLY A 127 11.26 -16.75 -15.23
CA GLY A 127 10.26 -16.93 -14.17
C GLY A 127 9.66 -15.62 -13.68
N HIS A 128 9.70 -14.56 -14.47
CA HIS A 128 9.31 -13.20 -14.10
C HIS A 128 7.94 -12.85 -14.69
N PHE A 129 7.07 -12.32 -13.84
CA PHE A 129 5.68 -11.96 -14.15
C PHE A 129 5.44 -10.56 -13.58
N TRP A 130 5.02 -9.60 -14.41
CA TRP A 130 4.69 -8.24 -13.99
C TRP A 130 3.31 -7.83 -14.50
N GLU A 131 2.67 -6.87 -13.85
CA GLU A 131 1.39 -6.27 -14.27
C GLU A 131 0.32 -7.32 -14.66
N GLN A 132 -0.17 -7.34 -15.90
CA GLN A 132 -1.16 -8.34 -16.37
C GLN A 132 -0.62 -9.77 -16.34
N GLY A 133 0.68 -9.96 -16.56
CA GLY A 133 1.33 -11.25 -16.42
C GLY A 133 1.35 -11.75 -14.97
N MET A 134 1.50 -10.84 -14.01
CA MET A 134 1.33 -11.16 -12.60
C MET A 134 -0.11 -11.57 -12.28
N PHE A 135 -1.12 -10.91 -12.84
CA PHE A 135 -2.53 -11.29 -12.60
C PHE A 135 -2.89 -12.66 -13.16
N VAL A 136 -2.21 -13.09 -14.23
CA VAL A 136 -2.26 -14.49 -14.69
C VAL A 136 -1.68 -15.45 -13.65
N LEU A 137 -0.63 -15.07 -12.95
CA LEU A 137 0.06 -15.92 -11.98
C LEU A 137 -0.73 -16.07 -10.67
N LEU A 138 -1.33 -14.99 -10.18
CA LEU A 138 -1.96 -14.93 -8.87
C LEU A 138 -2.94 -16.08 -8.57
N PRO A 139 -3.85 -16.54 -9.46
CA PRO A 139 -4.80 -17.62 -9.14
C PRO A 139 -4.11 -18.92 -8.77
N LYS A 140 -2.87 -19.08 -9.21
CA LYS A 140 -2.04 -20.26 -8.93
C LYS A 140 -1.35 -20.17 -7.58
N ILE A 141 -0.97 -18.97 -7.13
CA ILE A 141 -0.12 -18.78 -5.94
C ILE A 141 -0.87 -18.20 -4.73
N ALA A 142 -1.97 -17.47 -4.92
CA ALA A 142 -2.76 -16.85 -3.87
C ALA A 142 -3.14 -17.82 -2.73
N PRO A 143 -3.58 -19.08 -3.00
CA PRO A 143 -3.88 -20.04 -1.93
C PRO A 143 -2.67 -20.36 -1.03
N ALA A 144 -1.44 -20.17 -1.52
CA ALA A 144 -0.22 -20.40 -0.75
C ALA A 144 0.29 -19.14 -0.03
N ILE A 145 0.15 -17.96 -0.64
CA ILE A 145 0.73 -16.72 -0.10
C ILE A 145 -0.25 -15.94 0.79
N ALA A 146 -1.56 -16.18 0.65
CA ALA A 146 -2.63 -15.47 1.35
C ALA A 146 -3.54 -16.44 2.13
N THR A 147 -2.95 -17.43 2.81
CA THR A 147 -3.72 -18.34 3.69
C THR A 147 -4.42 -17.54 4.79
N PRO A 148 -5.57 -18.02 5.32
CA PRO A 148 -6.25 -17.35 6.43
C PRO A 148 -5.36 -17.05 7.63
N LYS A 149 -4.45 -17.98 7.96
CA LYS A 149 -3.48 -17.79 9.04
C LYS A 149 -2.54 -16.62 8.74
N ARG A 150 -1.96 -16.57 7.54
CA ARG A 150 -1.05 -15.48 7.13
C ARG A 150 -1.76 -14.12 7.14
N LEU A 151 -3.00 -14.07 6.65
CA LEU A 151 -3.82 -12.86 6.66
C LEU A 151 -4.08 -12.37 8.09
N LYS A 152 -4.56 -13.26 8.98
CA LYS A 152 -4.81 -12.92 10.38
C LYS A 152 -3.54 -12.44 11.09
N ASP A 153 -2.47 -13.23 11.03
CA ASP A 153 -1.22 -12.91 11.71
C ASP A 153 -0.62 -11.60 11.17
N GLY A 154 -0.72 -11.35 9.86
CA GLY A 154 -0.25 -10.13 9.23
C GLY A 154 -1.08 -8.90 9.57
N LEU A 155 -2.40 -9.03 9.72
CA LEU A 155 -3.27 -7.95 10.17
C LEU A 155 -3.02 -7.62 11.64
N GLU A 156 -2.85 -8.63 12.50
CA GLU A 156 -2.50 -8.45 13.92
C GLU A 156 -1.12 -7.79 14.06
N PHE A 157 -0.16 -8.20 13.23
CA PHE A 157 1.14 -7.53 13.14
C PHE A 157 0.99 -6.07 12.70
N THR A 158 0.17 -5.80 11.67
CA THR A 158 -0.07 -4.44 11.18
C THR A 158 -0.67 -3.57 12.28
N GLU A 159 -1.65 -4.06 13.02
CA GLU A 159 -2.22 -3.36 14.18
C GLU A 159 -1.14 -2.98 15.21
N GLN A 160 -0.31 -3.94 15.61
CA GLN A 160 0.80 -3.71 16.55
C GLN A 160 1.83 -2.71 16.00
N TYR A 161 2.14 -2.81 14.71
CA TYR A 161 3.07 -1.93 14.03
C TYR A 161 2.57 -0.49 14.01
N LEU A 162 1.31 -0.26 13.63
CA LEU A 162 0.73 1.09 13.61
C LEU A 162 0.69 1.70 15.02
N HIS A 163 0.34 0.91 16.03
CA HIS A 163 0.34 1.37 17.42
C HIS A 163 1.74 1.72 17.92
N ALA A 164 2.72 0.86 17.67
CA ALA A 164 4.12 1.07 18.04
C ALA A 164 4.72 2.34 17.41
N ASN A 165 4.17 2.78 16.28
CA ASN A 165 4.58 4.00 15.59
C ASN A 165 3.65 5.19 15.87
N GLY A 166 2.78 5.09 16.87
CA GLY A 166 2.00 6.20 17.38
C GLY A 166 0.87 6.65 16.47
N ILE A 167 0.30 5.75 15.66
CA ILE A 167 -0.83 6.08 14.78
C ILE A 167 -2.14 5.86 15.56
N THR A 168 -3.00 6.89 15.60
CA THR A 168 -4.35 6.84 16.22
C THR A 168 -5.48 6.88 15.19
N THR A 169 -5.18 7.30 13.97
CA THR A 169 -6.13 7.39 12.86
C THR A 169 -5.41 7.08 11.56
N SER A 170 -6.00 6.19 10.75
CA SER A 170 -5.49 5.87 9.43
C SER A 170 -6.61 5.67 8.41
N ALA A 171 -6.28 5.74 7.11
CA ALA A 171 -7.19 5.36 6.04
C ALA A 171 -6.53 4.49 4.96
N GLU A 172 -7.33 3.65 4.31
CA GLU A 172 -7.02 2.94 3.06
C GLU A 172 -7.81 3.57 1.90
N PRO A 173 -7.15 4.33 1.01
CA PRO A 173 -7.78 4.82 -0.19
C PRO A 173 -7.84 3.77 -1.30
N GLY A 174 -9.04 3.51 -1.83
CA GLY A 174 -9.24 2.52 -2.89
C GLY A 174 -9.32 1.11 -2.33
N GLY A 175 -9.88 0.95 -1.13
CA GLY A 175 -10.07 -0.34 -0.47
C GLY A 175 -10.74 -1.37 -1.40
N LEU A 176 -10.61 -2.63 -1.05
CA LEU A 176 -10.95 -3.76 -1.93
C LEU A 176 -12.45 -3.82 -2.24
N VAL A 177 -12.82 -4.15 -3.48
CA VAL A 177 -14.22 -4.46 -3.84
C VAL A 177 -14.56 -5.90 -3.46
N SER A 178 -14.33 -6.23 -2.18
CA SER A 178 -14.76 -7.49 -1.60
C SER A 178 -15.17 -7.36 -0.16
N LYS A 179 -16.44 -7.66 0.06
CA LYS A 179 -17.02 -7.71 1.38
C LYS A 179 -16.35 -8.77 2.27
N GLN A 180 -15.95 -9.92 1.72
CA GLN A 180 -15.32 -10.99 2.50
C GLN A 180 -13.93 -10.61 3.00
N LEU A 181 -13.11 -9.94 2.17
CA LEU A 181 -11.81 -9.44 2.64
C LEU A 181 -11.98 -8.24 3.57
N GLN A 182 -12.97 -7.38 3.33
CA GLN A 182 -13.31 -6.32 4.27
C GLN A 182 -13.72 -6.88 5.64
N GLU A 183 -14.53 -7.94 5.68
CA GLU A 183 -14.89 -8.65 6.90
C GLU A 183 -13.65 -9.24 7.60
N ALA A 184 -12.68 -9.78 6.86
CA ALA A 184 -11.43 -10.27 7.43
C ALA A 184 -10.58 -9.15 8.07
N GLN A 185 -10.53 -7.97 7.43
CA GLN A 185 -9.88 -6.78 7.99
C GLN A 185 -10.60 -6.29 9.24
N ASN A 186 -11.93 -6.21 9.20
CA ASN A 186 -12.74 -5.82 10.35
C ASN A 186 -12.55 -6.77 11.55
N ALA A 187 -12.44 -8.07 11.28
CA ALA A 187 -12.28 -9.08 12.31
C ALA A 187 -11.03 -8.88 13.20
N VAL A 188 -10.05 -8.09 12.72
CA VAL A 188 -8.86 -7.69 13.48
C VAL A 188 -8.91 -6.21 13.85
N LEU A 189 -9.17 -5.33 12.90
CA LEU A 189 -9.01 -3.88 13.06
C LEU A 189 -10.23 -3.19 13.71
N SER A 190 -11.39 -3.83 13.77
CA SER A 190 -12.63 -3.20 14.26
C SER A 190 -12.86 -3.34 15.77
N ASP A 191 -12.07 -4.15 16.49
CA ASP A 191 -12.28 -4.38 17.91
C ASP A 191 -12.16 -3.08 18.73
N ALA A 192 -12.95 -2.96 19.80
CA ALA A 192 -12.91 -1.79 20.67
C ALA A 192 -11.52 -1.56 21.30
N GLN A 193 -10.70 -2.61 21.43
CA GLN A 193 -9.33 -2.54 21.94
C GLN A 193 -8.31 -2.07 20.90
N THR A 194 -8.65 -2.08 19.61
CA THR A 194 -7.78 -1.55 18.56
C THR A 194 -7.35 -0.12 18.92
N PRO A 195 -6.03 0.18 18.93
CA PRO A 195 -5.50 1.44 19.43
C PRO A 195 -5.59 2.61 18.43
N PHE A 196 -6.35 2.45 17.35
CA PHE A 196 -6.65 3.47 16.36
C PHE A 196 -8.04 3.29 15.74
N ARG A 197 -8.52 4.34 15.07
CA ARG A 197 -9.62 4.27 14.09
C ARG A 197 -9.05 4.03 12.69
N PHE A 198 -9.67 3.14 11.94
CA PHE A 198 -9.26 2.84 10.56
C PHE A 198 -10.38 3.15 9.57
N TYR A 199 -10.09 3.94 8.56
CA TYR A 199 -11.07 4.35 7.57
C TYR A 199 -10.79 3.72 6.20
N PHE A 200 -11.83 3.54 5.40
CA PHE A 200 -11.71 3.07 4.03
C PHE A 200 -12.33 4.10 3.09
N ILE A 201 -11.77 4.26 1.91
CA ILE A 201 -12.36 5.05 0.82
C ILE A 201 -12.62 4.09 -0.34
N PRO A 202 -13.86 4.03 -0.89
CA PRO A 202 -14.20 3.15 -2.00
C PRO A 202 -13.27 3.28 -3.22
N ASP A 203 -13.00 2.14 -3.89
CA ASP A 203 -12.30 2.09 -5.18
C ASP A 203 -13.21 2.54 -6.33
N GLY A 204 -13.09 3.79 -6.73
CA GLY A 204 -13.86 4.35 -7.84
C GLY A 204 -13.40 3.92 -9.22
N LYS A 205 -12.17 3.41 -9.37
CA LYS A 205 -11.67 2.92 -10.66
C LYS A 205 -12.33 1.60 -10.98
N THR A 206 -12.38 0.66 -10.05
CA THR A 206 -13.08 -0.61 -10.27
C THR A 206 -14.57 -0.37 -10.52
N MET A 207 -15.20 0.51 -9.74
CA MET A 207 -16.59 0.94 -10.00
C MET A 207 -16.76 1.55 -11.41
N ALA A 208 -15.78 2.32 -11.90
CA ALA A 208 -15.83 2.84 -13.26
C ALA A 208 -15.67 1.74 -14.32
N LEU A 209 -14.74 0.81 -14.14
CA LEU A 209 -14.53 -0.27 -15.11
C LEU A 209 -15.76 -1.17 -15.23
N GLU A 210 -16.48 -1.40 -14.13
CA GLU A 210 -17.62 -2.33 -14.10
C GLU A 210 -18.97 -1.66 -14.31
N HIS A 211 -19.14 -0.41 -13.86
CA HIS A 211 -20.46 0.22 -13.72
C HIS A 211 -20.58 1.63 -14.30
N LEU A 212 -19.58 2.14 -15.03
CA LEU A 212 -19.58 3.52 -15.55
C LEU A 212 -20.83 3.88 -16.37
N ASN A 213 -21.35 2.94 -17.16
CA ASN A 213 -22.51 3.17 -18.03
C ASN A 213 -23.84 2.75 -17.39
N ASP A 214 -23.84 2.41 -16.10
CA ASP A 214 -25.03 1.96 -15.36
C ASP A 214 -25.14 2.69 -14.01
N ASN A 215 -24.96 2.00 -12.87
CA ASN A 215 -25.17 2.55 -11.53
C ASN A 215 -23.87 2.70 -10.73
N MET A 216 -22.85 3.36 -11.30
CA MET A 216 -21.53 3.53 -10.66
C MET A 216 -21.62 4.13 -9.24
N ILE A 217 -22.44 5.17 -9.07
CA ILE A 217 -22.59 5.84 -7.76
C ILE A 217 -23.29 4.93 -6.76
N GLY A 218 -24.36 4.22 -7.16
CA GLY A 218 -25.05 3.30 -6.26
C GLY A 218 -24.17 2.12 -5.84
N ALA A 219 -23.43 1.53 -6.78
CA ALA A 219 -22.47 0.45 -6.47
C ALA A 219 -21.38 0.93 -5.48
N THR A 220 -20.91 2.17 -5.63
CA THR A 220 -19.99 2.79 -4.66
C THR A 220 -20.62 2.93 -3.27
N GLU A 221 -21.89 3.34 -3.21
CA GLU A 221 -22.60 3.56 -1.94
C GLU A 221 -22.89 2.25 -1.17
N GLU A 222 -22.94 1.10 -1.85
CA GLU A 222 -23.08 -0.20 -1.18
C GLU A 222 -21.91 -0.52 -0.24
N MET A 223 -20.69 -0.09 -0.60
CA MET A 223 -19.47 -0.30 0.20
C MET A 223 -19.50 0.47 1.52
N LEU A 224 -20.28 1.55 1.62
CA LEU A 224 -20.35 2.37 2.83
C LEU A 224 -20.83 1.59 4.06
N SER A 225 -21.52 0.48 3.83
CA SER A 225 -22.04 -0.41 4.87
C SER A 225 -21.07 -1.50 5.35
N TRP A 226 -19.87 -1.59 4.77
CA TRP A 226 -18.97 -2.72 5.02
C TRP A 226 -18.03 -2.51 6.21
N GLY A 227 -17.92 -1.29 6.75
CA GLY A 227 -17.17 -1.04 7.98
C GLY A 227 -17.98 -1.36 9.24
N GLU A 228 -17.31 -1.68 10.33
CA GLU A 228 -17.92 -1.93 11.63
C GLU A 228 -17.00 -1.53 12.80
N GLY A 229 -17.58 -1.24 13.96
CA GLY A 229 -16.80 -0.94 15.17
C GLY A 229 -15.83 0.23 15.00
N ASN A 230 -14.53 -0.05 15.13
CA ASN A 230 -13.46 0.94 14.92
C ASN A 230 -13.05 1.14 13.45
N THR A 231 -13.69 0.42 12.52
CA THR A 231 -13.56 0.65 11.08
C THR A 231 -14.79 1.33 10.49
N ALA A 232 -14.59 2.14 9.45
CA ALA A 232 -15.69 2.74 8.70
C ALA A 232 -15.27 3.14 7.27
N PHE A 233 -16.19 3.11 6.32
CA PHE A 233 -16.00 3.76 5.04
C PHE A 233 -16.35 5.25 5.15
N LEU A 234 -15.51 6.12 4.58
CA LEU A 234 -15.75 7.56 4.57
C LEU A 234 -16.83 7.91 3.54
N PRO A 235 -17.93 8.56 3.96
CA PRO A 235 -19.02 8.90 3.06
C PRO A 235 -18.59 9.96 2.05
N LYS A 236 -19.11 9.87 0.82
CA LYS A 236 -18.85 10.83 -0.27
C LYS A 236 -17.36 11.08 -0.54
N GLN A 237 -16.53 10.06 -0.35
CA GLN A 237 -15.14 10.04 -0.80
C GLN A 237 -14.93 8.87 -1.74
N VAL A 238 -14.06 9.01 -2.72
CA VAL A 238 -13.71 7.94 -3.66
C VAL A 238 -12.25 8.04 -4.06
N LYS A 239 -11.61 6.91 -4.35
CA LYS A 239 -10.25 6.85 -4.91
C LYS A 239 -10.29 6.50 -6.40
N LEU A 240 -9.61 7.29 -7.22
CA LEU A 240 -9.32 7.02 -8.63
C LEU A 240 -7.80 6.85 -8.84
N PHE A 241 -7.42 6.33 -10.00
CA PHE A 241 -6.02 6.09 -10.37
C PHE A 241 -5.71 6.73 -11.70
N ALA A 242 -4.56 7.41 -11.80
CA ALA A 242 -4.10 7.99 -13.04
C ALA A 242 -3.12 7.06 -13.75
N ASP A 243 -1.94 6.85 -13.18
CA ASP A 243 -0.80 6.22 -13.84
C ASP A 243 -0.05 5.24 -12.92
N GLY A 244 0.91 4.49 -13.48
CA GLY A 244 1.51 3.35 -12.79
C GLY A 244 2.37 3.65 -11.56
N ALA A 245 2.85 2.56 -10.96
CA ALA A 245 3.62 2.58 -9.73
C ALA A 245 4.99 3.26 -9.89
N ILE A 246 5.41 4.02 -8.87
CA ILE A 246 6.71 4.69 -8.88
C ILE A 246 7.89 3.71 -8.79
N PHE A 247 7.77 2.61 -8.02
CA PHE A 247 8.85 1.65 -7.75
C PHE A 247 9.20 0.77 -8.96
N SER A 248 8.24 0.54 -9.85
CA SER A 248 8.48 -0.13 -11.13
C SER A 248 8.81 0.86 -12.26
N GLN A 249 8.84 2.17 -11.96
CA GLN A 249 9.01 3.24 -12.95
C GLN A 249 7.97 3.18 -14.09
N LEU A 250 6.72 2.80 -13.79
CA LEU A 250 5.65 2.72 -14.80
C LEU A 250 4.71 3.93 -14.76
N MET A 251 5.17 5.05 -14.24
CA MET A 251 4.41 6.29 -14.17
C MET A 251 4.43 7.05 -15.51
N GLN A 252 3.38 7.81 -15.81
CA GLN A 252 3.26 8.52 -17.10
C GLN A 252 4.08 9.81 -17.06
N MET A 253 5.13 9.87 -17.88
CA MET A 253 6.08 10.99 -17.92
C MET A 253 5.97 11.80 -19.21
N LYS A 254 6.03 13.13 -19.13
CA LYS A 254 5.91 14.03 -20.31
C LYS A 254 7.09 13.87 -21.26
N ASP A 255 8.30 13.82 -20.70
CA ASP A 255 9.55 13.72 -21.45
C ASP A 255 10.09 12.28 -21.55
N GLY A 256 9.29 11.28 -21.18
CA GLY A 256 9.67 9.87 -21.19
C GLY A 256 10.81 9.50 -20.22
N TYR A 257 11.30 8.27 -20.35
CA TYR A 257 12.40 7.71 -19.55
C TYR A 257 13.72 7.65 -20.34
N LEU A 258 14.84 7.60 -19.63
CA LEU A 258 16.20 7.63 -20.19
C LEU A 258 16.53 6.42 -21.08
N ASP A 259 15.89 5.28 -20.83
CA ASP A 259 16.02 4.05 -21.62
C ASP A 259 14.93 3.92 -22.71
N GLY A 260 14.05 4.93 -22.84
CA GLY A 260 13.02 5.02 -23.87
C GLY A 260 11.76 4.21 -23.60
N HIS A 261 11.60 3.59 -22.43
CA HIS A 261 10.31 2.97 -22.09
C HIS A 261 9.22 4.03 -21.85
N GLU A 262 7.97 3.60 -21.92
CA GLU A 262 6.81 4.41 -21.59
C GLU A 262 6.16 3.86 -20.32
N GLY A 263 5.59 4.73 -19.49
CA GLY A 263 4.79 4.30 -18.35
C GLY A 263 3.44 3.75 -18.78
N GLU A 264 2.64 3.35 -17.79
CA GLU A 264 1.35 2.70 -17.95
C GLU A 264 0.22 3.57 -17.39
N TRP A 265 -0.95 3.52 -18.04
CA TRP A 265 -2.18 4.11 -17.53
C TRP A 265 -2.91 3.08 -16.68
N MET A 266 -3.29 3.43 -15.46
CA MET A 266 -4.06 2.52 -14.58
C MET A 266 -5.52 2.42 -15.00
N ILE A 267 -5.99 3.44 -15.70
CA ILE A 267 -7.31 3.50 -16.31
C ILE A 267 -7.18 4.36 -17.57
N GLU A 268 -7.91 4.00 -18.62
CA GLU A 268 -7.89 4.79 -19.85
C GLU A 268 -8.34 6.24 -19.58
N PRO A 269 -7.66 7.27 -20.14
CA PRO A 269 -7.98 8.67 -19.85
C PRO A 269 -9.43 9.06 -20.12
N GLU A 270 -10.10 8.44 -21.10
CA GLU A 270 -11.51 8.68 -21.37
C GLU A 270 -12.42 8.13 -20.26
N ILE A 271 -12.12 6.92 -19.77
CA ILE A 271 -12.86 6.31 -18.65
C ILE A 271 -12.62 7.12 -17.38
N PHE A 272 -11.37 7.55 -17.11
CA PHE A 272 -11.03 8.43 -16.00
C PHE A 272 -11.88 9.71 -16.00
N ALA A 273 -11.92 10.42 -17.14
CA ALA A 273 -12.63 11.69 -17.24
C ALA A 273 -14.14 11.53 -17.02
N LYS A 274 -14.74 10.46 -17.54
CA LYS A 274 -16.17 10.14 -17.32
C LYS A 274 -16.45 9.79 -15.86
N ALA A 275 -15.62 8.95 -15.24
CA ALA A 275 -15.75 8.58 -13.83
C ALA A 275 -15.62 9.80 -12.92
N PHE A 276 -14.58 10.62 -13.13
CA PHE A 276 -14.37 11.86 -12.41
C PHE A 276 -15.60 12.77 -12.51
N THR A 277 -16.16 12.91 -13.70
CA THR A 277 -17.36 13.73 -13.95
C THR A 277 -18.57 13.25 -13.17
N GLN A 278 -18.87 11.95 -13.18
CA GLN A 278 -20.01 11.40 -12.44
C GLN A 278 -19.83 11.53 -10.92
N TYR A 279 -18.65 11.21 -10.37
CA TYR A 279 -18.38 11.40 -8.94
C TYR A 279 -18.41 12.87 -8.53
N TRP A 280 -17.90 13.75 -9.40
CA TRP A 280 -17.93 15.19 -9.18
C TRP A 280 -19.36 15.73 -9.04
N ASP A 281 -20.26 15.31 -9.95
CA ASP A 281 -21.69 15.70 -9.92
C ASP A 281 -22.44 15.09 -8.74
N ALA A 282 -22.05 13.89 -8.32
CA ALA A 282 -22.59 13.23 -7.14
C ALA A 282 -22.06 13.81 -5.81
N GLY A 283 -21.22 14.86 -5.85
CA GLY A 283 -20.73 15.56 -4.68
C GLY A 283 -19.57 14.87 -3.96
N TYR A 284 -18.92 13.87 -4.57
CA TYR A 284 -17.81 13.16 -3.96
C TYR A 284 -16.54 14.04 -3.88
N GLN A 285 -15.77 13.91 -2.80
CA GLN A 285 -14.34 14.23 -2.81
C GLN A 285 -13.60 13.10 -3.54
N ILE A 286 -12.70 13.47 -4.44
CA ILE A 286 -11.98 12.52 -5.28
C ILE A 286 -10.50 12.55 -4.87
N HIS A 287 -10.01 11.41 -4.39
CA HIS A 287 -8.60 11.13 -4.13
C HIS A 287 -8.00 10.45 -5.36
N ILE A 288 -6.88 10.92 -5.88
CA ILE A 288 -6.31 10.39 -7.12
C ILE A 288 -4.87 9.93 -6.90
N HIS A 289 -4.61 8.64 -7.14
CA HIS A 289 -3.24 8.15 -7.30
C HIS A 289 -2.59 8.79 -8.52
N GLN A 290 -1.49 9.52 -8.29
CA GLN A 290 -0.73 10.17 -9.35
C GLN A 290 0.76 10.18 -8.99
N ASN A 291 1.58 9.62 -9.88
CA ASN A 291 3.03 9.60 -9.72
C ASN A 291 3.75 10.41 -10.80
N GLY A 292 3.33 10.34 -12.06
CA GLY A 292 4.01 10.98 -13.19
C GLY A 292 3.39 12.32 -13.58
N ASP A 293 4.21 13.23 -14.11
CA ASP A 293 3.78 14.58 -14.48
C ASP A 293 2.78 14.61 -15.65
N LYS A 294 2.85 13.66 -16.58
CA LYS A 294 1.84 13.48 -17.63
C LYS A 294 0.54 12.90 -17.07
N GLY A 295 0.63 12.05 -16.05
CA GLY A 295 -0.52 11.63 -15.25
C GLY A 295 -1.22 12.83 -14.59
N LEU A 296 -0.45 13.75 -14.01
CA LEU A 296 -0.99 14.96 -13.39
C LEU A 296 -1.68 15.89 -14.40
N ASP A 297 -1.18 16.02 -15.63
CA ASP A 297 -1.86 16.79 -16.69
C ASP A 297 -3.29 16.26 -16.96
N MET A 298 -3.47 14.93 -16.98
CA MET A 298 -4.80 14.32 -17.14
C MET A 298 -5.73 14.70 -15.98
N VAL A 299 -5.24 14.63 -14.74
CA VAL A 299 -6.03 14.96 -13.55
C VAL A 299 -6.42 16.43 -13.53
N LEU A 300 -5.47 17.34 -13.78
CA LEU A 300 -5.69 18.78 -13.84
C LEU A 300 -6.71 19.14 -14.92
N LYS A 301 -6.61 18.52 -16.10
CA LYS A 301 -7.59 18.70 -17.17
C LYS A 301 -9.00 18.31 -16.72
N SER A 302 -9.18 17.12 -16.14
CA SER A 302 -10.48 16.68 -15.64
C SER A 302 -11.03 17.61 -14.55
N LEU A 303 -10.20 18.02 -13.60
CA LEU A 303 -10.61 18.94 -12.54
C LEU A 303 -11.03 20.31 -13.12
N LYS A 304 -10.25 20.87 -14.05
CA LYS A 304 -10.55 22.15 -14.70
C LYS A 304 -11.85 22.13 -15.49
N GLU A 305 -12.09 21.07 -16.25
CA GLU A 305 -13.34 20.88 -17.01
C GLU A 305 -14.55 20.78 -16.07
N ASN A 306 -14.39 20.08 -14.95
CA ASN A 306 -15.43 19.91 -13.94
C ASN A 306 -15.70 21.19 -13.13
N MET A 307 -14.65 21.93 -12.77
CA MET A 307 -14.77 23.25 -12.14
C MET A 307 -15.44 24.28 -13.07
N LYS A 308 -15.20 24.19 -14.39
CA LYS A 308 -15.86 25.06 -15.36
C LYS A 308 -17.35 24.76 -15.52
N ARG A 309 -17.74 23.47 -15.55
CA ARG A 309 -19.13 23.06 -15.81
C ARG A 309 -20.01 23.07 -14.55
N ASN A 310 -19.47 22.67 -13.40
CA ASN A 310 -20.18 22.53 -12.13
C ASN A 310 -19.24 22.94 -10.97
N PRO A 311 -19.01 24.25 -10.76
CA PRO A 311 -18.01 24.71 -9.79
C PRO A 311 -18.34 24.29 -8.35
N ARG A 312 -17.34 23.78 -7.62
CA ARG A 312 -17.44 23.45 -6.19
C ARG A 312 -16.34 24.17 -5.42
N LYS A 313 -16.68 24.82 -4.31
CA LYS A 313 -15.68 25.56 -3.51
C LYS A 313 -14.87 24.66 -2.59
N ASP A 314 -15.53 23.74 -1.89
CA ASP A 314 -14.89 22.82 -0.93
C ASP A 314 -14.95 21.39 -1.49
N HIS A 315 -14.28 21.15 -2.62
CA HIS A 315 -14.23 19.83 -3.27
C HIS A 315 -13.07 18.96 -2.77
N ARG A 316 -11.99 19.58 -2.30
CA ARG A 316 -10.79 18.93 -1.74
C ARG A 316 -10.25 17.79 -2.60
N THR A 317 -10.28 17.94 -3.93
CA THR A 317 -9.67 16.96 -4.83
C THR A 317 -8.22 16.76 -4.42
N THR A 318 -7.88 15.53 -4.02
CA THR A 318 -6.62 15.23 -3.35
C THR A 318 -5.72 14.47 -4.31
N ILE A 319 -4.57 15.05 -4.65
CA ILE A 319 -3.53 14.38 -5.41
C ILE A 319 -2.72 13.54 -4.43
N VAL A 320 -2.70 12.23 -4.64
CA VAL A 320 -2.09 11.25 -3.77
C VAL A 320 -0.78 10.77 -4.37
N HIS A 321 0.22 10.63 -3.50
CA HIS A 321 1.64 10.31 -3.74
C HIS A 321 2.42 11.51 -4.21
N PHE A 322 1.97 12.14 -5.29
CA PHE A 322 2.57 13.36 -5.83
C PHE A 322 4.05 13.17 -6.17
N GLY A 323 4.37 12.05 -6.84
CA GLY A 323 5.74 11.63 -7.14
C GLY A 323 6.50 12.67 -7.97
N PHE A 324 5.96 13.03 -9.13
CA PHE A 324 6.52 13.99 -10.07
C PHE A 324 5.43 14.96 -10.53
N SER A 325 5.85 16.20 -10.68
CA SER A 325 5.03 17.33 -11.14
C SER A 325 5.97 18.44 -11.62
N THR A 326 5.45 19.52 -12.20
CA THR A 326 6.21 20.74 -12.52
C THR A 326 5.76 21.93 -11.64
N PRO A 327 6.56 23.00 -11.51
CA PRO A 327 6.13 24.21 -10.78
C PRO A 327 4.82 24.81 -11.31
N GLU A 328 4.61 24.75 -12.63
CA GLU A 328 3.39 25.23 -13.29
C GLU A 328 2.18 24.40 -12.89
N GLN A 329 2.34 23.07 -12.80
CA GLN A 329 1.28 22.19 -12.31
C GLN A 329 0.94 22.47 -10.84
N VAL A 330 1.93 22.82 -10.00
CA VAL A 330 1.65 23.24 -8.61
C VAL A 330 0.81 24.51 -8.56
N LYS A 331 1.12 25.50 -9.40
CA LYS A 331 0.30 26.72 -9.51
C LYS A 331 -1.12 26.41 -9.98
N GLU A 332 -1.28 25.52 -10.96
CA GLU A 332 -2.60 25.12 -11.44
C GLU A 332 -3.39 24.36 -10.36
N LEU A 333 -2.74 23.53 -9.54
CA LEU A 333 -3.39 22.91 -8.36
C LEU A 333 -3.95 23.98 -7.41
N LYS A 334 -3.17 25.04 -7.13
CA LYS A 334 -3.62 26.15 -6.28
C LYS A 334 -4.81 26.88 -6.89
N GLU A 335 -4.75 27.21 -8.18
CA GLU A 335 -5.83 27.89 -8.91
C GLU A 335 -7.12 27.08 -8.90
N LEU A 336 -7.02 25.75 -9.04
CA LEU A 336 -8.16 24.84 -9.07
C LEU A 336 -8.68 24.43 -7.68
N GLY A 337 -7.97 24.76 -6.59
CA GLY A 337 -8.38 24.42 -5.23
C GLY A 337 -8.09 22.96 -4.82
N ALA A 338 -7.22 22.27 -5.56
CA ALA A 338 -6.78 20.92 -5.21
C ALA A 338 -5.82 20.92 -4.00
N ILE A 339 -5.70 19.78 -3.33
CA ILE A 339 -4.79 19.55 -2.20
C ILE A 339 -3.88 18.35 -2.46
N VAL A 340 -2.83 18.20 -1.65
CA VAL A 340 -1.82 17.16 -1.85
C VAL A 340 -1.74 16.27 -0.61
N SER A 341 -1.72 14.96 -0.84
CA SER A 341 -1.29 13.94 0.11
C SER A 341 -0.06 13.25 -0.45
N ALA A 342 1.11 13.49 0.12
CA ALA A 342 2.40 13.13 -0.46
C ALA A 342 3.10 11.99 0.27
N ASN A 343 3.93 11.23 -0.46
CA ASN A 343 4.84 10.25 0.12
C ASN A 343 6.28 10.79 0.15
N PRO A 344 6.73 11.43 1.25
CA PRO A 344 8.06 12.06 1.31
C PRO A 344 9.21 11.03 1.32
N TYR A 345 8.92 9.76 1.60
CA TYR A 345 9.92 8.70 1.60
C TYR A 345 10.47 8.42 0.20
N TYR A 346 9.69 8.67 -0.86
CA TYR A 346 10.15 8.47 -2.24
C TYR A 346 11.43 9.25 -2.53
N THR A 347 11.53 10.50 -2.09
CA THR A 347 12.76 11.29 -2.24
C THR A 347 13.96 10.63 -1.57
N VAL A 348 13.80 10.21 -0.31
CA VAL A 348 14.88 9.60 0.49
C VAL A 348 15.33 8.28 -0.14
N ALA A 349 14.38 7.46 -0.58
CA ALA A 349 14.63 6.11 -1.02
C ALA A 349 15.08 6.02 -2.48
N LEU A 350 14.50 6.83 -3.37
CA LEU A 350 14.56 6.63 -4.81
C LEU A 350 15.44 7.65 -5.52
N ALA A 351 15.59 8.88 -5.00
CA ALA A 351 16.22 9.97 -5.76
C ALA A 351 17.63 9.63 -6.27
N ASP A 352 18.44 8.91 -5.49
CA ASP A 352 19.79 8.49 -5.91
C ASP A 352 19.74 7.52 -7.10
N LYS A 353 18.96 6.43 -6.99
CA LYS A 353 18.85 5.44 -8.07
C LYS A 353 18.13 5.98 -9.28
N TYR A 354 17.17 6.87 -9.08
CA TYR A 354 16.38 7.44 -10.17
C TYR A 354 17.14 8.58 -10.88
N SER A 355 18.18 9.13 -10.23
CA SER A 355 19.18 9.98 -10.88
C SER A 355 20.01 9.18 -11.88
N GLU A 356 20.36 7.94 -11.53
CA GLU A 356 21.20 7.05 -12.35
C GLU A 356 20.40 6.38 -13.47
N ALA A 357 19.16 5.98 -13.19
CA ALA A 357 18.31 5.20 -14.09
C ALA A 357 16.87 5.71 -14.12
N GLY A 358 16.26 5.72 -15.32
CA GLY A 358 14.86 6.09 -15.48
C GLY A 358 14.62 7.56 -15.79
N VAL A 359 14.74 8.45 -14.81
CA VAL A 359 14.27 9.85 -14.97
C VAL A 359 15.37 10.90 -14.97
N GLY A 360 16.57 10.55 -14.50
CA GLY A 360 17.72 11.44 -14.48
C GLY A 360 17.76 12.39 -13.27
N PRO A 361 18.90 13.05 -13.03
CA PRO A 361 19.18 13.76 -11.77
C PRO A 361 18.29 14.98 -11.56
N GLU A 362 17.96 15.72 -12.62
CA GLU A 362 17.13 16.93 -12.52
C GLU A 362 15.73 16.59 -11.97
N ARG A 363 15.04 15.64 -12.62
CA ARG A 363 13.69 15.23 -12.23
C ARG A 363 13.67 14.49 -10.90
N SER A 364 14.62 13.59 -10.66
CA SER A 364 14.66 12.80 -9.42
C SER A 364 14.99 13.64 -8.19
N ASN A 365 15.76 14.72 -8.30
CA ASN A 365 16.03 15.61 -7.17
C ASN A 365 14.79 16.41 -6.73
N GLU A 366 13.95 16.77 -7.71
CA GLU A 366 12.73 17.55 -7.50
C GLU A 366 11.48 16.70 -7.23
N MET A 367 11.60 15.37 -7.19
CA MET A 367 10.46 14.49 -6.88
C MET A 367 9.83 14.87 -5.53
N VAL A 368 8.51 14.73 -5.43
CA VAL A 368 7.73 15.09 -4.24
C VAL A 368 8.05 16.51 -3.79
N ARG A 369 7.80 17.49 -4.68
CA ARG A 369 8.16 18.92 -4.55
C ARG A 369 7.36 19.68 -3.47
N LEU A 370 7.48 19.25 -2.21
CA LEU A 370 6.72 19.80 -1.09
C LEU A 370 6.99 21.29 -0.83
N GLY A 371 8.20 21.76 -1.10
CA GLY A 371 8.55 23.18 -0.94
C GLY A 371 7.73 24.08 -1.86
N ASP A 372 7.58 23.68 -3.13
CA ASP A 372 6.72 24.40 -4.09
C ASP A 372 5.25 24.40 -3.62
N VAL A 373 4.73 23.24 -3.19
CA VAL A 373 3.34 23.09 -2.70
C VAL A 373 3.09 23.97 -1.47
N ALA A 374 4.06 23.99 -0.55
CA ALA A 374 3.99 24.80 0.66
C ALA A 374 4.04 26.31 0.35
N LYS A 375 4.87 26.72 -0.61
CA LYS A 375 5.01 28.12 -1.03
C LYS A 375 3.73 28.68 -1.65
N GLU A 376 3.00 27.86 -2.41
CA GLU A 376 1.69 28.22 -2.97
C GLU A 376 0.56 28.17 -1.92
N GLY A 377 0.85 27.74 -0.68
CA GLY A 377 -0.12 27.62 0.40
C GLY A 377 -1.21 26.60 0.07
N ILE A 378 -0.83 25.48 -0.53
CA ILE A 378 -1.70 24.31 -0.76
C ILE A 378 -1.62 23.42 0.50
N SER A 379 -2.75 22.84 0.90
CA SER A 379 -2.78 21.89 2.02
C SER A 379 -1.96 20.65 1.69
N ILE A 380 -1.10 20.22 2.62
CA ILE A 380 -0.23 19.06 2.49
C ILE A 380 -0.54 18.08 3.61
N SER A 381 -0.86 16.84 3.27
CA SER A 381 -0.74 15.71 4.20
C SER A 381 0.41 14.79 3.79
N LEU A 382 0.98 14.06 4.74
CA LEU A 382 2.00 13.03 4.48
C LEU A 382 1.42 11.64 4.79
N HIS A 383 1.79 10.67 3.96
CA HIS A 383 1.40 9.27 4.17
C HIS A 383 2.53 8.31 3.89
N SER A 384 2.38 7.08 4.39
CA SER A 384 3.37 6.01 4.17
C SER A 384 3.07 5.18 2.93
N ASP A 385 1.79 5.02 2.60
CA ASP A 385 1.37 4.04 1.60
C ASP A 385 1.87 2.63 1.94
N MET A 386 1.94 2.30 3.25
CA MET A 386 2.54 1.04 3.71
C MET A 386 1.93 -0.16 2.96
N PRO A 387 2.78 -1.04 2.40
CA PRO A 387 4.21 -1.22 2.68
C PRO A 387 5.19 -0.43 1.78
N MET A 388 4.71 0.54 0.98
CA MET A 388 5.56 1.36 0.12
C MET A 388 6.52 2.27 0.88
N ALA A 389 6.14 2.75 2.05
CA ALA A 389 7.06 3.26 3.05
C ALA A 389 6.71 2.67 4.43
N PRO A 390 7.64 2.68 5.39
CA PRO A 390 7.30 2.39 6.78
C PRO A 390 6.20 3.33 7.29
N ALA A 391 5.13 2.79 7.89
CA ALA A 391 4.08 3.59 8.54
C ALA A 391 4.58 4.23 9.85
N GLN A 392 5.49 5.19 9.70
CA GLN A 392 6.23 5.84 10.78
C GLN A 392 6.13 7.36 10.61
N PRO A 393 5.12 8.03 11.19
CA PRO A 393 4.87 9.47 10.98
C PRO A 393 6.10 10.35 11.24
N LEU A 394 6.89 10.06 12.28
CA LEU A 394 8.14 10.76 12.57
C LEU A 394 9.21 10.57 11.48
N TYR A 395 9.26 9.39 10.86
CA TYR A 395 10.16 9.14 9.73
C TYR A 395 9.70 9.85 8.45
N LEU A 396 8.38 9.96 8.22
CA LEU A 396 7.82 10.75 7.13
C LEU A 396 8.11 12.25 7.33
N MET A 397 7.96 12.76 8.55
CA MET A 397 8.35 14.12 8.91
C MET A 397 9.84 14.35 8.65
N TRP A 398 10.69 13.46 9.17
CA TRP A 398 12.14 13.52 8.94
C TRP A 398 12.49 13.52 7.45
N SER A 399 11.81 12.70 6.64
CA SER A 399 12.02 12.61 5.19
C SER A 399 11.68 13.94 4.50
N ALA A 400 10.54 14.55 4.86
CA ALA A 400 10.08 15.81 4.28
C ALA A 400 10.94 17.02 4.70
N VAL A 401 11.45 17.01 5.94
CA VAL A 401 12.27 18.11 6.50
C VAL A 401 13.71 18.03 6.02
N ASN A 402 14.30 16.84 5.98
CA ASN A 402 15.74 16.69 5.72
C ASN A 402 16.04 16.36 4.24
N ARG A 403 15.20 15.54 3.59
CA ARG A 403 15.42 15.02 2.23
C ARG A 403 16.82 14.40 2.03
N THR A 404 17.39 13.84 3.08
CA THR A 404 18.69 13.16 3.04
C THR A 404 18.52 11.76 2.47
N THR A 405 19.16 11.48 1.34
CA THR A 405 19.06 10.18 0.64
C THR A 405 20.00 9.14 1.24
N PHE A 406 19.95 7.89 0.74
CA PHE A 406 20.84 6.82 1.20
C PHE A 406 22.33 7.09 0.98
N SER A 407 22.71 7.90 -0.03
CA SER A 407 24.10 8.35 -0.21
C SER A 407 24.52 9.45 0.78
N GLY A 408 23.60 9.95 1.61
CA GLY A 408 23.86 11.00 2.60
C GLY A 408 23.79 12.43 2.06
N ARG A 409 23.53 12.61 0.76
CA ARG A 409 23.30 13.93 0.16
C ARG A 409 21.87 14.42 0.40
N VAL A 410 21.63 15.70 0.15
CA VAL A 410 20.29 16.29 0.15
C VAL A 410 19.78 16.36 -1.29
N ALA A 411 18.62 15.74 -1.57
CA ALA A 411 17.95 15.87 -2.87
C ALA A 411 16.96 17.04 -2.83
N GLY A 412 17.05 17.96 -3.80
CA GLY A 412 16.16 19.13 -3.91
C GLY A 412 16.02 19.93 -2.60
N PRO A 413 17.07 20.65 -2.13
CA PRO A 413 17.03 21.37 -0.85
C PRO A 413 15.88 22.39 -0.73
N GLU A 414 15.48 23.01 -1.84
CA GLU A 414 14.36 23.96 -1.91
C GLU A 414 12.99 23.29 -1.72
N GLN A 415 12.92 21.96 -1.87
CA GLN A 415 11.70 21.17 -1.71
C GLN A 415 11.46 20.67 -0.29
N ARG A 416 12.25 21.14 0.68
CA ARG A 416 12.04 20.89 2.11
C ARG A 416 10.85 21.68 2.64
N ILE A 417 10.21 21.12 3.66
CA ILE A 417 9.23 21.85 4.49
C ILE A 417 9.75 21.96 5.92
N SER A 418 9.25 22.94 6.68
CA SER A 418 9.59 23.09 8.09
C SER A 418 9.05 21.93 8.94
N ALA A 419 9.67 21.70 10.11
CA ALA A 419 9.17 20.71 11.07
C ALA A 419 7.72 20.99 11.53
N GLU A 420 7.32 22.27 11.61
CA GLU A 420 5.94 22.65 11.93
C GLU A 420 4.97 22.23 10.82
N GLN A 421 5.31 22.51 9.56
CA GLN A 421 4.51 22.06 8.41
C GLN A 421 4.43 20.54 8.36
N ALA A 422 5.55 19.84 8.58
CA ALA A 422 5.57 18.38 8.60
C ALA A 422 4.70 17.80 9.73
N LEU A 423 4.71 18.42 10.93
CA LEU A 423 3.87 18.00 12.05
C LEU A 423 2.38 18.18 11.72
N LYS A 424 1.98 19.33 11.14
CA LYS A 424 0.61 19.55 10.67
C LYS A 424 0.23 18.52 9.60
N ALA A 425 1.14 18.22 8.68
CA ALA A 425 0.94 17.29 7.58
C ALA A 425 0.70 15.83 8.01
N VAL A 426 1.25 15.39 9.14
CA VAL A 426 0.94 14.07 9.72
C VAL A 426 -0.20 14.09 10.76
N THR A 427 -0.77 15.27 11.05
CA THR A 427 -1.84 15.45 12.05
C THR A 427 -3.07 16.15 11.45
N ILE A 428 -3.20 17.45 11.62
CA ILE A 428 -4.41 18.21 11.28
C ILE A 428 -4.65 18.30 9.77
N ASP A 429 -3.61 18.39 8.94
CA ASP A 429 -3.80 18.46 7.50
C ASP A 429 -4.11 17.08 6.91
N ALA A 430 -3.61 16.00 7.52
CA ALA A 430 -4.07 14.64 7.24
C ALA A 430 -5.55 14.47 7.59
N ALA A 431 -5.98 14.96 8.76
CA ALA A 431 -7.40 14.96 9.14
C ALA A 431 -8.23 15.81 8.15
N TYR A 432 -7.76 16.99 7.76
CA TYR A 432 -8.42 17.86 6.78
C TYR A 432 -8.60 17.20 5.42
N SER A 433 -7.58 16.48 4.94
CA SER A 433 -7.67 15.73 3.68
C SER A 433 -8.69 14.59 3.72
N LEU A 434 -9.04 14.08 4.91
CA LEU A 434 -10.06 13.06 5.12
C LEU A 434 -11.41 13.64 5.57
N GLN A 435 -11.54 14.96 5.67
CA GLN A 435 -12.70 15.67 6.27
C GLN A 435 -12.98 15.30 7.74
N LEU A 436 -11.94 14.98 8.49
CA LEU A 436 -11.98 14.61 9.90
C LEU A 436 -11.40 15.69 10.83
N GLU A 437 -11.02 16.86 10.30
CA GLU A 437 -10.35 17.94 11.05
C GLU A 437 -11.17 18.48 12.23
N ASN A 438 -12.49 18.34 12.18
CA ASN A 438 -13.39 18.73 13.29
C ASN A 438 -13.48 17.67 14.39
N GLN A 439 -12.91 16.48 14.17
CA GLN A 439 -12.97 15.35 15.10
C GLN A 439 -11.59 14.97 15.64
N VAL A 440 -10.54 15.04 14.82
CA VAL A 440 -9.16 14.64 15.15
C VAL A 440 -8.14 15.59 14.54
N GLY A 441 -6.85 15.35 14.82
CA GLY A 441 -5.73 16.08 14.21
C GLY A 441 -5.20 17.25 15.05
N SER A 442 -5.94 17.68 16.07
CA SER A 442 -5.45 18.61 17.11
C SER A 442 -6.04 18.23 18.48
N ILE A 443 -5.47 18.80 19.54
CA ILE A 443 -5.93 18.60 20.94
C ILE A 443 -6.84 19.75 21.42
N GLU A 444 -7.54 20.41 20.50
CA GLU A 444 -8.45 21.51 20.81
C GLU A 444 -9.71 21.01 21.54
N PRO A 445 -10.28 21.80 22.48
CA PRO A 445 -11.53 21.45 23.14
C PRO A 445 -12.66 21.15 22.13
N GLY A 446 -13.35 20.03 22.33
CA GLY A 446 -14.45 19.57 21.46
C GLY A 446 -14.07 18.45 20.48
N LYS A 447 -12.77 18.17 20.27
CA LYS A 447 -12.28 17.05 19.45
C LYS A 447 -12.07 15.78 20.29
N LEU A 448 -11.96 14.63 19.61
CA LEU A 448 -11.57 13.37 20.23
C LEU A 448 -10.13 13.48 20.76
N ALA A 449 -9.90 12.98 21.96
CA ALA A 449 -8.57 12.93 22.56
C ALA A 449 -7.71 11.83 21.91
N ASN A 450 -7.29 12.08 20.67
CA ASN A 450 -6.46 11.22 19.83
C ASN A 450 -5.10 11.87 19.63
N PHE A 451 -4.09 11.43 20.36
CA PHE A 451 -2.73 11.98 20.26
C PHE A 451 -1.66 10.99 20.69
N THR A 452 -0.42 11.31 20.33
CA THR A 452 0.76 10.49 20.57
C THR A 452 1.66 11.18 21.58
N ILE A 453 2.17 10.42 22.55
CA ILE A 453 3.07 10.93 23.59
C ILE A 453 4.50 10.63 23.16
N LEU A 454 5.27 11.70 22.94
CA LEU A 454 6.64 11.67 22.47
C LEU A 454 7.61 12.04 23.60
N ASP A 455 8.77 11.40 23.63
CA ASP A 455 9.82 11.67 24.62
C ASP A 455 10.52 13.03 24.39
N GLU A 456 10.51 13.51 23.15
CA GLU A 456 11.14 14.76 22.74
C GLU A 456 10.20 15.56 21.81
N ASN A 457 10.41 16.89 21.76
CA ASN A 457 9.61 17.77 20.91
C ASN A 457 10.19 17.82 19.48
N PRO A 458 9.45 17.36 18.45
CA PRO A 458 9.93 17.33 17.07
C PRO A 458 10.16 18.71 16.45
N LEU A 459 9.68 19.79 17.07
CA LEU A 459 9.84 21.17 16.59
C LEU A 459 11.12 21.85 17.11
N THR A 460 11.74 21.31 18.17
CA THR A 460 12.90 21.95 18.81
C THR A 460 14.15 21.07 18.82
N ILE A 461 14.01 19.76 18.58
CA ILE A 461 15.15 18.86 18.41
C ILE A 461 15.89 19.18 17.10
N ASP A 462 17.14 18.74 16.99
CA ASP A 462 17.84 18.66 15.71
C ASP A 462 16.96 17.91 14.68
N PRO A 463 16.61 18.53 13.54
CA PRO A 463 15.79 17.90 12.51
C PRO A 463 16.29 16.53 12.05
N ALA A 464 17.60 16.28 12.10
CA ALA A 464 18.18 14.98 11.74
C ALA A 464 17.77 13.84 12.69
N LYS A 465 17.33 14.16 13.91
CA LYS A 465 16.93 13.21 14.96
C LYS A 465 15.41 13.02 15.09
N ILE A 466 14.58 13.73 14.31
CA ILE A 466 13.11 13.64 14.41
C ILE A 466 12.62 12.19 14.32
N LYS A 467 13.18 11.39 13.41
CA LYS A 467 12.81 9.97 13.23
C LYS A 467 13.19 9.05 14.41
N ASP A 468 14.09 9.49 15.27
CA ASP A 468 14.65 8.69 16.37
C ASP A 468 13.90 8.91 17.70
N ILE A 469 13.00 9.91 17.74
CA ILE A 469 12.19 10.24 18.92
C ILE A 469 11.40 9.00 19.34
N LYS A 470 11.50 8.65 20.62
CA LYS A 470 10.76 7.52 21.18
C LYS A 470 9.32 7.89 21.45
N ILE A 471 8.45 6.91 21.22
CA ILE A 471 7.02 7.01 21.45
C ILE A 471 6.71 6.21 22.71
N TRP A 472 6.15 6.88 23.72
CA TRP A 472 5.73 6.23 24.96
C TRP A 472 4.41 5.46 24.76
N GLY A 473 3.50 6.04 23.99
CA GLY A 473 2.19 5.48 23.74
C GLY A 473 1.26 6.46 23.03
N THR A 474 0.02 6.04 22.86
CA THR A 474 -1.06 6.87 22.33
C THR A 474 -2.16 7.06 23.36
N VAL A 475 -2.95 8.11 23.18
CA VAL A 475 -4.26 8.26 23.79
C VAL A 475 -5.27 8.18 22.66
N LEU A 476 -6.23 7.26 22.76
CA LEU A 476 -7.32 7.08 21.80
C LEU A 476 -8.64 7.32 22.52
N GLU A 477 -9.33 8.40 22.15
CA GLU A 477 -10.63 8.79 22.70
C GLU A 477 -10.61 8.84 24.24
N GLY A 478 -9.51 9.32 24.80
CA GLY A 478 -9.28 9.44 26.25
C GLY A 478 -8.73 8.17 26.91
N ARG A 479 -8.61 7.05 26.19
CA ARG A 479 -8.01 5.81 26.71
C ARG A 479 -6.51 5.82 26.47
N ILE A 480 -5.75 5.60 27.54
CA ILE A 480 -4.29 5.51 27.47
C ILE A 480 -3.90 4.14 26.92
N GLN A 481 -3.13 4.12 25.84
CA GLN A 481 -2.65 2.92 25.14
C GLN A 481 -1.10 2.93 25.12
N PRO A 482 -0.43 2.49 26.22
CA PRO A 482 1.02 2.45 26.28
C PRO A 482 1.58 1.48 25.24
N ILE A 483 2.70 1.84 24.60
CA ILE A 483 3.42 0.89 23.76
C ILE A 483 4.09 -0.11 24.70
N LYS A 484 3.60 -1.34 24.67
CA LYS A 484 4.25 -2.45 25.34
C LYS A 484 5.33 -2.98 24.41
N LEU A 485 6.59 -2.72 24.74
CA LEU A 485 7.73 -3.41 24.13
C LEU A 485 7.75 -4.87 24.62
N GLU A 486 6.70 -5.65 24.33
CA GLU A 486 6.76 -7.08 24.51
C GLU A 486 7.62 -7.64 23.38
N GLN A 487 8.78 -8.22 23.71
CA GLN A 487 9.52 -9.13 22.83
C GLN A 487 8.69 -10.40 22.60
N LYS A 488 7.53 -10.28 21.94
CA LYS A 488 6.90 -11.43 21.34
C LYS A 488 7.54 -11.58 19.98
N SER A 489 8.44 -12.55 19.87
CA SER A 489 8.81 -13.10 18.57
C SER A 489 7.50 -13.34 17.80
N VAL A 490 7.34 -12.72 16.63
CA VAL A 490 6.41 -13.25 15.63
C VAL A 490 6.77 -14.72 15.53
N PRO A 491 5.83 -15.65 15.71
CA PRO A 491 6.12 -17.05 15.45
C PRO A 491 6.65 -17.08 14.02
N GLN A 492 7.92 -17.44 13.84
CA GLN A 492 8.29 -18.10 12.59
C GLN A 492 7.21 -19.15 12.41
N ALA A 493 6.50 -19.10 11.28
CA ALA A 493 5.40 -20.00 11.02
C ALA A 493 5.98 -21.42 10.96
N ASN A 494 6.19 -22.05 12.12
CA ASN A 494 6.55 -23.45 12.22
C ASN A 494 5.29 -24.21 11.86
N VAL A 495 5.18 -24.56 10.58
CA VAL A 495 4.16 -25.49 10.12
C VAL A 495 4.60 -26.90 10.53
N SER A 496 4.35 -27.25 11.78
CA SER A 496 4.26 -28.66 12.18
C SER A 496 2.98 -28.83 12.99
N GLY A 497 1.90 -29.19 12.30
CA GLY A 497 0.61 -29.49 12.92
C GLY A 497 -0.23 -30.36 11.99
N ASP A 498 -0.77 -31.43 12.54
CA ASP A 498 -1.39 -32.54 11.82
C ASP A 498 -2.41 -32.12 10.77
N PHE A 499 -2.25 -32.69 9.59
CA PHE A 499 -3.12 -32.51 8.43
C PHE A 499 -4.55 -32.95 8.75
N VAL A 500 -5.45 -31.99 8.92
CA VAL A 500 -6.84 -32.21 8.52
C VAL A 500 -6.87 -32.11 7.00
N ASP A 501 -7.30 -33.16 6.32
CA ASP A 501 -7.44 -33.23 4.87
C ASP A 501 -8.44 -32.17 4.37
N MET A 502 -7.93 -30.97 4.07
CA MET A 502 -8.71 -29.79 3.68
C MET A 502 -9.25 -29.87 2.25
N HIS A 503 -8.97 -30.95 1.50
CA HIS A 503 -9.59 -31.20 0.20
C HIS A 503 -11.08 -31.57 0.30
N LYS A 504 -11.66 -31.60 1.51
CA LYS A 504 -13.05 -31.99 1.77
C LYS A 504 -13.92 -30.89 2.37
N LEU A 505 -13.39 -29.69 2.61
CA LEU A 505 -14.15 -28.58 3.17
C LEU A 505 -14.68 -27.65 2.07
N THR A 506 -15.96 -27.30 2.16
CA THR A 506 -16.58 -26.32 1.26
C THR A 506 -16.08 -24.90 1.56
N PRO A 507 -16.19 -23.96 0.62
CA PRO A 507 -15.83 -22.55 0.84
C PRO A 507 -16.43 -21.91 2.09
N ASP A 508 -17.71 -22.18 2.36
CA ASP A 508 -18.42 -21.74 3.56
C ASP A 508 -17.84 -22.30 4.86
N GLN A 509 -17.29 -23.51 4.82
CA GLN A 509 -16.65 -24.14 5.99
C GLN A 509 -15.28 -23.53 6.25
N SER A 510 -14.55 -23.16 5.20
CA SER A 510 -13.27 -22.44 5.34
C SER A 510 -13.49 -21.04 5.91
N TYR A 511 -14.48 -20.31 5.39
CA TYR A 511 -14.90 -19.00 5.93
C TYR A 511 -15.39 -19.11 7.38
N LYS A 512 -16.21 -20.11 7.71
CA LYS A 512 -16.61 -20.37 9.10
C LYS A 512 -15.42 -20.68 9.99
N VAL A 513 -14.43 -21.44 9.54
CA VAL A 513 -13.20 -21.66 10.31
C VAL A 513 -12.40 -20.38 10.50
N VAL A 514 -12.36 -19.45 9.53
CA VAL A 514 -11.76 -18.11 9.75
C VAL A 514 -12.54 -17.35 10.81
N MET A 515 -13.85 -17.20 10.64
CA MET A 515 -14.70 -16.46 11.58
C MET A 515 -14.75 -17.12 12.96
N GLU A 516 -14.71 -18.44 13.04
CA GLU A 516 -14.66 -19.22 14.29
C GLU A 516 -13.25 -19.22 14.89
N SER A 517 -12.16 -19.22 14.13
CA SER A 517 -10.80 -19.09 14.69
C SER A 517 -10.53 -17.68 15.23
N VAL A 518 -11.12 -16.65 14.60
CA VAL A 518 -11.10 -15.28 15.11
C VAL A 518 -12.00 -15.14 16.35
N ARG A 519 -13.20 -15.71 16.33
CA ARG A 519 -14.16 -15.66 17.47
C ARG A 519 -13.79 -16.57 18.65
N SER A 520 -13.18 -17.74 18.42
CA SER A 520 -12.93 -18.76 19.46
C SER A 520 -11.82 -18.41 20.44
N SER A 521 -11.12 -17.28 20.27
CA SER A 521 -10.26 -16.74 21.31
C SER A 521 -11.04 -16.10 22.48
N LYS A 522 -12.36 -15.86 22.35
CA LYS A 522 -13.23 -15.38 23.45
C LYS A 522 -14.68 -15.90 23.34
N HIS A 523 -14.95 -16.98 24.09
CA HIS A 523 -16.27 -17.57 24.48
C HIS A 523 -17.08 -18.40 23.46
N GLN A 524 -17.56 -19.56 23.93
CA GLN A 524 -18.35 -20.60 23.24
C GLN A 524 -19.85 -20.26 23.15
N GLN A 525 -20.54 -20.63 22.05
CA GLN A 525 -21.65 -21.62 21.99
C GLN A 525 -22.44 -21.65 20.65
N HIS A 526 -22.59 -22.88 20.11
CA HIS A 526 -23.69 -23.58 19.40
C HIS A 526 -24.29 -23.20 17.99
N THR A 527 -24.00 -24.08 17.00
CA THR A 527 -24.86 -24.87 16.02
C THR A 527 -25.92 -24.18 15.11
N HIS A 528 -26.31 -24.56 13.85
CA HIS A 528 -26.07 -25.67 12.89
C HIS A 528 -26.68 -25.35 11.47
N THR A 529 -26.15 -25.99 10.38
CA THR A 529 -26.75 -26.41 9.04
C THR A 529 -27.32 -25.36 8.03
N SER A 530 -27.31 -25.47 6.68
CA SER A 530 -27.08 -26.51 5.64
C SER A 530 -26.65 -25.91 4.27
N ALA A 531 -26.29 -26.77 3.29
CA ALA A 531 -25.47 -26.55 2.07
C ALA A 531 -26.16 -26.07 0.76
N CYS A 532 -25.37 -25.51 -0.20
CA CYS A 532 -25.33 -25.91 -1.63
C CYS A 532 -24.21 -25.25 -2.51
N SER A 533 -23.60 -26.09 -3.38
CA SER A 533 -22.89 -25.91 -4.68
C SER A 533 -21.85 -24.80 -5.01
N HIS A 534 -20.65 -25.31 -5.30
CA HIS A 534 -19.66 -25.00 -6.37
C HIS A 534 -18.90 -23.67 -6.50
N ASP A 535 -17.61 -23.88 -6.83
CA ASP A 535 -16.46 -23.00 -7.12
C ASP A 535 -15.77 -22.27 -5.96
N ASN A 536 -14.43 -22.35 -5.96
CA ASN A 536 -13.48 -21.97 -4.92
C ASN A 536 -13.33 -20.42 -4.83
N PRO A 537 -14.08 -19.70 -3.97
CA PRO A 537 -14.22 -18.25 -4.04
C PRO A 537 -13.04 -17.55 -3.37
N LEU A 538 -12.41 -18.11 -2.35
CA LEU A 538 -11.34 -17.44 -1.60
C LEU A 538 -10.06 -17.29 -2.43
N GLY A 539 -9.67 -18.32 -3.17
CA GLY A 539 -8.51 -18.26 -4.06
C GLY A 539 -8.73 -17.29 -5.22
N TYR A 540 -9.90 -17.33 -5.86
CA TYR A 540 -10.23 -16.42 -6.97
C TYR A 540 -10.50 -14.99 -6.51
N ALA A 541 -11.15 -14.79 -5.37
CA ALA A 541 -11.37 -13.48 -4.76
C ALA A 541 -10.04 -12.82 -4.42
N VAL A 542 -9.15 -13.48 -3.66
CA VAL A 542 -7.84 -12.88 -3.33
C VAL A 542 -7.09 -12.41 -4.58
N VAL A 543 -7.30 -13.06 -5.73
CA VAL A 543 -6.60 -12.75 -6.98
C VAL A 543 -7.23 -11.62 -7.77
N SER A 544 -8.55 -11.66 -8.00
CA SER A 544 -9.25 -10.54 -8.64
C SER A 544 -9.09 -9.26 -7.82
N LEU A 545 -8.94 -9.40 -6.50
CA LEU A 545 -8.88 -8.29 -5.54
C LEU A 545 -7.46 -7.82 -5.25
N TRP A 546 -6.45 -8.70 -5.32
CA TRP A 546 -5.06 -8.24 -5.48
C TRP A 546 -4.89 -7.56 -6.83
N GLN A 547 -5.62 -8.03 -7.85
CA GLN A 547 -5.69 -7.35 -9.13
C GLN A 547 -6.29 -5.97 -8.97
N GLU A 548 -7.34 -5.80 -8.18
CA GLU A 548 -7.84 -4.48 -7.84
C GLU A 548 -6.85 -3.65 -7.02
N GLN A 549 -6.24 -4.20 -5.95
CA GLN A 549 -5.31 -3.52 -5.03
C GLN A 549 -3.95 -3.17 -5.67
N MET A 550 -3.45 -3.99 -6.58
CA MET A 550 -2.26 -3.66 -7.37
C MET A 550 -2.62 -2.78 -8.55
N ASN A 551 -3.81 -2.92 -9.14
CA ASN A 551 -4.32 -1.85 -9.99
C ASN A 551 -4.60 -0.55 -9.17
N THR A 552 -4.48 -0.56 -7.83
CA THR A 552 -4.59 0.62 -6.94
C THR A 552 -3.25 1.17 -6.42
N LEU A 553 -2.12 0.55 -6.75
CA LEU A 553 -0.77 1.00 -6.39
C LEU A 553 0.05 1.27 -7.65
#